data_AF-A0A1E3QQ08-F1
#
_entry.id   AF-A0A1E3QQ08-F1
#
_cell.length_a   1.000
_cell.length_b   1.000
_cell.length_c   1.000
_cell.angle_alpha   90.00
_cell.angle_beta   90.00
_cell.angle_gamma   90.00
#
_symmetry.space_group_name_H-M   'P 1'
#
loop_
_entity.id
_entity.type
_entity.pdbx_description
1 polymer ?
#
loop_
_entity_poly.entity_id
_entity_poly.type
_entity_poly.pdbx_seq_one_letter_code
_entity_poly.pdbx_strand_id
1 'polypeptide(L)'
;MSENKYLSASTLEKEATLNDRMAKFKALQKRKRESEKLNRQEVYAEHAKQKEDSQKLKRLEAKKMKAEEELEKIEATERGEDYDRKKNLEYSIEDCEKWEAVQLERRKGTSGASQNYEAIADRAYDKDLKNIDVVANMTAYKASKERLLRSHKEHTIDHMDLTANKPAKQLVKKLVADMGDADARRMKRRRNKNEEDDVHSYINDKNKHFNMKLNREANGR
;
A
#
# COMPACT_ATOMS: atom_id res chain seq x y z
N MET A 1 26.18 -54.78 31.39
CA MET A 1 25.14 -55.73 30.93
C MET A 1 24.78 -55.38 29.51
N SER A 2 25.60 -55.85 28.56
CA SER A 2 25.42 -55.61 27.12
C SER A 2 24.66 -56.79 26.52
N GLU A 3 23.35 -56.64 26.34
CA GLU A 3 22.56 -57.60 25.58
C GLU A 3 22.88 -57.44 24.09
N ASN A 4 23.59 -58.45 23.57
CA ASN A 4 23.90 -58.60 22.16
C ASN A 4 22.63 -58.92 21.37
N LYS A 5 22.10 -57.89 20.70
CA LYS A 5 20.92 -57.95 19.84
C LYS A 5 21.31 -58.41 18.44
N TYR A 6 21.49 -59.71 18.22
CA TYR A 6 21.68 -60.26 16.88
C TYR A 6 20.33 -60.35 16.16
N LEU A 7 19.99 -59.35 15.34
CA LEU A 7 18.89 -59.43 14.38
C LEU A 7 19.26 -60.40 13.24
N SER A 8 18.30 -61.24 12.82
CA SER A 8 18.50 -62.22 11.76
C SER A 8 18.66 -61.54 10.39
N ALA A 9 19.46 -62.11 9.49
CA ALA A 9 19.76 -61.54 8.17
C ALA A 9 18.51 -61.17 7.34
N SER A 10 17.43 -61.94 7.47
CA SER A 10 16.14 -61.66 6.83
C SER A 10 15.46 -60.37 7.34
N THR A 11 15.62 -60.03 8.62
CA THR A 11 15.08 -58.78 9.18
C THR A 11 15.88 -57.56 8.72
N LEU A 12 17.20 -57.68 8.57
CA LEU A 12 18.06 -56.62 8.05
C LEU A 12 17.79 -56.33 6.56
N GLU A 13 17.55 -57.36 5.74
CA GLU A 13 17.15 -57.17 4.33
C GLU A 13 15.76 -56.53 4.20
N LYS A 14 14.81 -56.89 5.07
CA LYS A 14 13.49 -56.25 5.13
C LYS A 14 13.58 -54.79 5.60
N GLU A 15 14.46 -54.48 6.54
CA GLU A 15 14.74 -53.10 6.97
C GLU A 15 15.43 -52.28 5.88
N ALA A 16 16.38 -52.86 5.14
CA ALA A 16 17.04 -52.22 4.01
C ALA A 16 16.04 -51.89 2.88
N THR A 17 15.17 -52.84 2.53
CA THR A 17 14.11 -52.62 1.53
C THR A 17 13.03 -51.63 1.98
N LEU A 18 12.75 -51.54 3.29
CA LEU A 18 11.85 -50.53 3.87
C LEU A 18 12.51 -49.14 3.82
N ASN A 19 13.80 -49.05 4.15
CA ASN A 19 14.58 -47.82 4.06
C ASN A 19 14.67 -47.29 2.62
N ASP A 20 14.85 -48.16 1.64
CA ASP A 20 14.82 -47.79 0.21
C ASP A 20 13.45 -47.27 -0.23
N ARG A 21 12.36 -47.90 0.24
CA ARG A 21 10.99 -47.42 -0.01
C ARG A 21 10.75 -46.05 0.65
N MET A 22 11.24 -45.83 1.88
CA MET A 22 11.15 -44.53 2.54
C MET A 22 12.01 -43.45 1.84
N ALA A 23 13.20 -43.80 1.36
CA ALA A 23 14.05 -42.90 0.59
C ALA A 23 13.37 -42.48 -0.72
N LYS A 24 12.78 -43.44 -1.44
CA LYS A 24 11.98 -43.18 -2.65
C LYS A 24 10.76 -42.32 -2.37
N PHE A 25 10.07 -42.55 -1.24
CA PHE A 25 8.94 -41.72 -0.83
C PHE A 25 9.35 -40.28 -0.48
N LYS A 26 10.45 -40.10 0.25
CA LYS A 26 11.02 -38.77 0.54
C LYS A 26 11.44 -38.05 -0.74
N ALA A 27 12.04 -38.76 -1.69
CA ALA A 27 12.36 -38.21 -3.01
C ALA A 27 11.11 -37.78 -3.77
N LEU A 28 10.03 -38.58 -3.73
CA LEU A 28 8.75 -38.23 -4.32
C LEU A 28 8.11 -37.00 -3.65
N GLN A 29 8.15 -36.92 -2.31
CA GLN A 29 7.66 -35.74 -1.58
C GLN A 29 8.46 -34.48 -1.91
N LYS A 30 9.78 -34.60 -2.04
CA LYS A 30 10.65 -33.49 -2.46
C LYS A 30 10.27 -33.03 -3.87
N ARG A 31 10.13 -33.97 -4.82
CA ARG A 31 9.70 -33.67 -6.19
C ARG A 31 8.33 -33.00 -6.23
N LYS A 32 7.37 -33.46 -5.41
CA LYS A 32 6.04 -32.84 -5.29
C LYS A 32 6.13 -31.38 -4.79
N ARG A 33 6.91 -31.14 -3.74
CA ARG A 33 7.13 -29.78 -3.20
C ARG A 33 7.83 -28.87 -4.21
N GLU A 34 8.78 -29.39 -4.96
CA GLU A 34 9.48 -28.66 -6.02
C GLU A 34 8.53 -28.31 -7.15
N SER A 35 7.70 -29.24 -7.63
CA SER A 35 6.68 -28.95 -8.64
C SER A 35 5.63 -27.96 -8.14
N GLU A 36 5.17 -28.08 -6.89
CA GLU A 36 4.23 -27.11 -6.30
C GLU A 36 4.83 -25.71 -6.21
N LYS A 37 6.12 -25.61 -5.84
CA LYS A 37 6.85 -24.35 -5.79
C LYS A 37 7.02 -23.74 -7.19
N LEU A 38 7.41 -24.54 -8.18
CA LEU A 38 7.58 -24.09 -9.56
C LEU A 38 6.25 -23.64 -10.16
N ASN A 39 5.19 -24.44 -10.03
CA ASN A 39 3.85 -24.07 -10.50
C ASN A 39 3.38 -22.76 -9.87
N ARG A 40 3.60 -22.57 -8.56
CA ARG A 40 3.26 -21.31 -7.89
C ARG A 40 4.09 -20.13 -8.43
N GLN A 41 5.37 -20.33 -8.70
CA GLN A 41 6.22 -19.31 -9.31
C GLN A 41 5.76 -18.95 -10.72
N GLU A 42 5.39 -19.94 -11.53
CA GLU A 42 4.88 -19.75 -12.90
C GLU A 42 3.55 -19.00 -12.91
N VAL A 43 2.61 -19.36 -12.04
CA VAL A 43 1.33 -18.62 -11.89
C VAL A 43 1.57 -17.16 -11.52
N TYR A 44 2.51 -16.87 -10.61
CA TYR A 44 2.85 -15.49 -10.30
C TYR A 44 3.54 -14.77 -11.46
N ALA A 45 4.41 -15.45 -12.20
CA ALA A 45 5.09 -14.88 -13.36
C ALA A 45 4.10 -14.58 -14.49
N GLU A 46 3.12 -15.45 -14.74
CA GLU A 46 2.07 -15.27 -15.73
C GLU A 46 1.16 -14.10 -15.37
N HIS A 47 0.70 -14.02 -14.13
CA HIS A 47 -0.07 -12.87 -13.66
C HIS A 47 0.73 -11.55 -13.69
N ALA A 48 2.04 -11.60 -13.41
CA ALA A 48 2.92 -10.45 -13.56
C ALA A 48 3.04 -10.00 -15.03
N LYS A 49 3.22 -10.94 -15.96
CA LYS A 49 3.24 -10.68 -17.41
C LYS A 49 1.91 -10.11 -17.89
N GLN A 50 0.78 -10.70 -17.50
CA GLN A 50 -0.56 -10.22 -17.89
C GLN A 50 -0.79 -8.77 -17.41
N LYS A 51 -0.34 -8.45 -16.20
CA LYS A 51 -0.36 -7.07 -15.69
C LYS A 51 0.56 -6.15 -16.50
N GLU A 52 1.78 -6.58 -16.80
CA GLU A 52 2.72 -5.82 -17.61
C GLU A 52 2.18 -5.55 -19.02
N ASP A 53 1.58 -6.55 -19.66
CA ASP A 53 0.98 -6.45 -20.98
C ASP A 53 -0.23 -5.51 -20.96
N SER A 54 -1.10 -5.60 -19.96
CA SER A 54 -2.19 -4.63 -19.75
C SER A 54 -1.66 -3.19 -19.62
N GLN A 55 -0.57 -2.98 -18.86
CA GLN A 55 0.03 -1.66 -18.70
C GLN A 55 0.72 -1.16 -19.98
N LYS A 56 1.41 -2.05 -20.72
CA LYS A 56 2.01 -1.74 -22.02
C LYS A 56 0.93 -1.34 -23.03
N LEU A 57 -0.18 -2.07 -23.08
CA LEU A 57 -1.32 -1.75 -23.94
C LEU A 57 -1.90 -0.37 -23.62
N LYS A 58 -2.15 -0.06 -22.35
CA LYS A 58 -2.62 1.28 -21.92
C LYS A 58 -1.64 2.40 -22.30
N ARG A 59 -0.33 2.16 -22.18
CA ARG A 59 0.70 3.12 -22.59
C ARG A 59 0.73 3.32 -24.11
N LEU A 60 0.57 2.24 -24.88
CA LEU A 60 0.51 2.31 -26.34
C LEU A 60 -0.75 3.04 -26.79
N GLU A 61 -1.90 2.75 -26.19
CA GLU A 61 -3.16 3.44 -26.43
C GLU A 61 -3.06 4.93 -26.12
N ALA A 62 -2.51 5.31 -24.96
CA ALA A 62 -2.27 6.71 -24.62
C ALA A 62 -1.31 7.42 -25.60
N LYS A 63 -0.32 6.71 -26.15
CA LYS A 63 0.56 7.24 -27.20
C LYS A 63 -0.18 7.42 -28.53
N LYS A 64 -1.05 6.49 -28.90
CA LYS A 64 -1.90 6.59 -30.10
C LYS A 64 -2.84 7.78 -30.00
N MET A 65 -3.57 7.91 -28.89
CA MET A 65 -4.48 9.05 -28.66
C MET A 65 -3.75 10.40 -28.76
N LYS A 66 -2.54 10.51 -28.19
CA LYS A 66 -1.73 11.73 -28.31
C LYS A 66 -1.27 12.00 -29.74
N ALA A 67 -0.87 10.96 -30.47
CA ALA A 67 -0.47 11.11 -31.86
C ALA A 67 -1.66 11.54 -32.75
N GLU A 68 -2.85 10.99 -32.50
CA GLU A 68 -4.09 11.39 -33.18
C GLU A 68 -4.45 12.86 -32.87
N GLU A 69 -4.32 13.28 -31.62
CA GLU A 69 -4.52 14.68 -31.19
C GLU A 69 -3.52 15.64 -31.88
N GLU A 70 -2.24 15.26 -31.96
CA GLU A 70 -1.20 16.03 -32.65
C GLU A 70 -1.46 16.13 -34.15
N LEU A 71 -1.90 15.04 -34.79
CA LEU A 71 -2.30 15.04 -36.20
C LEU A 71 -3.50 15.94 -36.45
N GLU A 72 -4.54 15.85 -35.62
CA GLU A 72 -5.73 16.70 -35.73
C GLU A 72 -5.38 18.18 -35.58
N LYS A 73 -4.46 18.50 -34.67
CA LYS A 73 -3.93 19.85 -34.50
C LYS A 73 -3.21 20.34 -35.75
N ILE A 74 -2.37 19.50 -36.37
CA ILE A 74 -1.68 19.84 -37.63
C ILE A 74 -2.73 20.10 -38.73
N GLU A 75 -3.68 19.20 -38.93
CA GLU A 75 -4.73 19.35 -39.94
C GLU A 75 -5.57 20.63 -39.72
N ALA A 76 -5.92 20.94 -38.48
CA ALA A 76 -6.65 22.17 -38.16
C ALA A 76 -5.82 23.42 -38.50
N THR A 77 -4.52 23.41 -38.19
CA THR A 77 -3.63 24.53 -38.54
C THR A 77 -3.43 24.68 -40.05
N GLU A 78 -3.35 23.57 -40.80
CA GLU A 78 -3.26 23.57 -42.27
C GLU A 78 -4.56 24.06 -42.93
N ARG A 79 -5.72 23.73 -42.34
CA ARG A 79 -7.03 24.27 -42.75
C ARG A 79 -7.23 25.75 -42.35
N GLY A 80 -6.37 26.30 -41.49
CA GLY A 80 -6.52 27.67 -40.94
C GLY A 80 -7.60 27.78 -39.86
N GLU A 81 -7.98 26.66 -39.24
CA GLU A 81 -8.96 26.58 -38.15
C GLU A 81 -8.29 26.73 -36.77
N ASP A 82 -9.01 27.31 -35.81
CA ASP A 82 -8.57 27.40 -34.41
C ASP A 82 -8.89 26.08 -33.67
N TYR A 83 -7.86 25.24 -33.48
CA TYR A 83 -7.96 23.92 -32.87
C TYR A 83 -8.56 23.97 -31.46
N ASP A 84 -8.09 24.92 -30.62
CA ASP A 84 -8.53 25.02 -29.22
C ASP A 84 -10.01 25.39 -29.16
N ARG A 85 -10.46 26.27 -30.07
CA ARG A 85 -11.89 26.60 -30.20
C ARG A 85 -12.73 25.40 -30.62
N LYS A 86 -12.28 24.62 -31.62
CA LYS A 86 -12.96 23.40 -32.04
C LYS A 86 -13.09 22.42 -30.87
N LYS A 87 -12.01 22.21 -30.12
CA LYS A 87 -12.00 21.30 -28.97
C LYS A 87 -12.91 21.77 -27.83
N ASN A 88 -12.92 23.07 -27.55
CA ASN A 88 -13.79 23.63 -26.52
C ASN A 88 -15.28 23.43 -26.81
N LEU A 89 -15.67 23.35 -28.09
CA LEU A 89 -17.06 23.07 -28.48
C LEU A 89 -17.45 21.60 -28.31
N GLU A 90 -16.48 20.68 -28.23
CA GLU A 90 -16.74 19.24 -28.06
C GLU A 90 -17.01 18.85 -26.59
N TYR A 91 -16.71 19.73 -25.63
CA TYR A 91 -16.98 19.43 -24.23
C TYR A 91 -18.49 19.40 -23.95
N SER A 92 -19.00 18.21 -23.64
CA SER A 92 -20.38 18.02 -23.19
C SER A 92 -20.56 18.49 -21.74
N ILE A 93 -21.78 18.88 -21.38
CA ILE A 93 -22.17 19.25 -20.01
C ILE A 93 -21.81 18.12 -19.04
N GLU A 94 -22.05 16.87 -19.42
CA GLU A 94 -21.71 15.70 -18.58
C GLU A 94 -20.21 15.55 -18.31
N ASP A 95 -19.37 15.90 -19.29
CA ASP A 95 -17.91 15.80 -19.15
C ASP A 95 -17.39 16.92 -18.25
N CYS A 96 -17.97 18.12 -18.36
CA CYS A 96 -17.74 19.21 -17.42
C CYS A 96 -18.15 18.82 -16.00
N GLU A 97 -19.32 18.21 -15.78
CA GLU A 97 -19.77 17.76 -14.45
C GLU A 97 -18.84 16.70 -13.85
N LYS A 98 -18.45 15.69 -14.63
CA LYS A 98 -17.48 14.66 -14.19
C LYS A 98 -16.15 15.31 -13.83
N TRP A 99 -15.68 16.25 -14.65
CA TRP A 99 -14.44 16.97 -14.39
C TRP A 99 -14.55 17.80 -13.11
N GLU A 100 -15.63 18.56 -12.93
CA GLU A 100 -15.90 19.34 -11.73
C GLU A 100 -15.98 18.46 -10.47
N ALA A 101 -16.61 17.29 -10.55
CA ALA A 101 -16.67 16.32 -9.46
C ALA A 101 -15.27 15.84 -9.07
N VAL A 102 -14.43 15.47 -10.05
CA VAL A 102 -13.03 15.08 -9.80
C VAL A 102 -12.22 16.24 -9.20
N GLN A 103 -12.39 17.46 -9.70
CA GLN A 103 -11.71 18.63 -9.13
C GLN A 103 -12.20 18.95 -7.72
N LEU A 104 -13.49 18.79 -7.44
CA LEU A 104 -14.06 18.97 -6.11
C LEU A 104 -13.45 17.98 -5.11
N GLU A 105 -13.32 16.71 -5.48
CA GLU A 105 -12.66 15.70 -4.63
C GLU A 105 -11.18 16.02 -4.40
N ARG A 106 -10.46 16.47 -5.43
CA ARG A 106 -9.07 16.95 -5.27
C ARG A 106 -8.97 18.15 -4.34
N ARG A 107 -9.88 19.12 -4.47
CA ARG A 107 -9.96 20.32 -3.62
C ARG A 107 -10.27 19.95 -2.17
N LYS A 108 -11.16 18.99 -1.91
CA LYS A 108 -11.42 18.44 -0.57
C LYS A 108 -10.16 17.85 0.07
N GLY A 109 -9.34 17.15 -0.71
CA GLY A 109 -8.04 16.64 -0.26
C GLY A 109 -6.96 17.73 -0.08
N THR A 110 -7.17 18.90 -0.69
CA THR A 110 -6.25 20.04 -0.69
C THR A 110 -6.87 21.21 0.07
N SER A 111 -7.50 20.96 1.22
CA SER A 111 -7.92 22.07 2.08
C SER A 111 -6.66 22.83 2.50
N GLY A 112 -6.65 24.15 2.32
CA GLY A 112 -5.54 25.02 2.73
C GLY A 112 -5.11 24.74 4.17
N ALA A 113 -3.83 24.97 4.45
CA ALA A 113 -3.24 24.74 5.76
C ALA A 113 -4.07 25.47 6.83
N SER A 114 -4.87 24.71 7.59
CA SER A 114 -5.60 25.27 8.73
C SER A 114 -4.54 25.72 9.73
N GLN A 115 -4.67 26.93 10.26
CA GLN A 115 -3.77 27.44 11.29
C GLN A 115 -4.08 26.83 12.67
N ASN A 116 -5.19 26.10 12.81
CA ASN A 116 -5.65 25.55 14.08
C ASN A 116 -5.10 24.13 14.29
N TYR A 117 -4.40 23.92 15.41
CA TYR A 117 -3.87 22.61 15.79
C TYR A 117 -4.96 21.55 15.99
N GLU A 118 -6.13 21.94 16.50
CA GLU A 118 -7.28 21.05 16.70
C GLU A 118 -7.77 20.46 15.37
N ALA A 119 -8.05 21.30 14.38
CA ALA A 119 -8.48 20.86 13.06
C ALA A 119 -7.41 20.00 12.34
N ILE A 120 -6.12 20.22 12.61
CA ILE A 120 -5.04 19.37 12.08
C ILE A 120 -5.07 18.00 12.75
N ALA A 121 -5.28 17.95 14.07
CA ALA A 121 -5.38 16.70 14.83
C ALA A 121 -6.58 15.88 14.36
N ASP A 122 -7.75 16.50 14.19
CA ASP A 122 -8.96 15.83 13.71
C ASP A 122 -8.76 15.21 12.33
N ARG A 123 -8.16 15.95 11.39
CA ARG A 123 -7.84 15.42 10.06
C ARG A 123 -6.85 14.26 10.09
N ALA A 124 -5.85 14.33 10.98
CA ALA A 124 -4.89 13.24 11.15
C ALA A 124 -5.61 11.99 11.69
N TYR A 125 -6.47 12.16 12.69
CA TYR A 125 -7.29 11.10 13.25
C TYR A 125 -8.22 10.47 12.20
N ASP A 126 -8.94 11.27 11.42
CA ASP A 126 -9.82 10.79 10.33
C ASP A 126 -9.04 9.98 9.27
N LYS A 127 -7.82 10.42 8.97
CA LYS A 127 -6.96 9.71 8.02
C LYS A 127 -6.49 8.37 8.58
N ASP A 128 -6.16 8.32 9.87
CA ASP A 128 -5.75 7.10 10.53
C ASP A 128 -6.93 6.12 10.65
N LEU A 129 -8.13 6.61 10.96
CA LEU A 129 -9.36 5.81 10.94
C LEU A 129 -9.63 5.16 9.57
N LYS A 130 -9.42 5.89 8.48
CA LYS A 130 -9.55 5.34 7.12
C LYS A 130 -8.55 4.22 6.82
N ASN A 131 -7.38 4.22 7.48
CA ASN A 131 -6.37 3.19 7.31
C ASN A 131 -6.62 1.96 8.22
N ILE A 132 -7.54 2.05 9.20
CA ILE A 132 -7.87 0.93 10.08
C ILE A 132 -8.89 0.02 9.40
N ASP A 133 -8.52 -1.26 9.22
CA ASP A 133 -9.44 -2.28 8.69
C ASP A 133 -10.53 -2.65 9.71
N VAL A 134 -11.67 -1.97 9.67
CA VAL A 134 -12.80 -2.22 10.58
C VAL A 134 -13.44 -3.60 10.35
N VAL A 135 -13.50 -4.06 9.10
CA VAL A 135 -14.18 -5.31 8.71
C VAL A 135 -13.51 -6.55 9.31
N ALA A 136 -12.18 -6.57 9.37
CA ALA A 136 -11.41 -7.67 9.97
C ALA A 136 -11.66 -7.82 11.49
N ASN A 137 -12.11 -6.76 12.15
CA ASN A 137 -12.31 -6.74 13.60
C ASN A 137 -13.77 -6.96 14.04
N MET A 138 -14.73 -7.02 13.12
CA MET A 138 -16.16 -7.10 13.49
C MET A 138 -16.53 -8.40 14.22
N THR A 139 -15.93 -9.53 13.84
CA THR A 139 -16.16 -10.83 14.48
C THR A 139 -15.50 -10.90 15.86
N ALA A 140 -14.25 -10.46 15.97
CA ALA A 140 -13.52 -10.38 17.23
C ALA A 140 -14.19 -9.40 18.22
N TYR A 141 -14.71 -8.28 17.71
CA TYR A 141 -15.50 -7.33 18.48
C TYR A 141 -16.80 -7.95 19.01
N LYS A 142 -17.57 -8.65 18.16
CA LYS A 142 -18.79 -9.35 18.60
C LYS A 142 -18.49 -10.40 19.68
N ALA A 143 -17.45 -11.22 19.50
CA ALA A 143 -17.07 -12.23 20.48
C ALA A 143 -16.62 -11.63 21.83
N SER A 144 -15.87 -10.53 21.80
CA SER A 144 -15.46 -9.82 23.03
C SER A 144 -16.64 -9.13 23.70
N LYS A 145 -17.55 -8.52 22.93
CA LYS A 145 -18.82 -7.97 23.43
C LYS A 145 -19.69 -9.03 24.09
N GLU A 146 -19.88 -10.20 23.47
CA GLU A 146 -20.65 -11.31 24.04
C GLU A 146 -20.02 -11.85 25.33
N ARG A 147 -18.70 -12.01 25.37
CA ARG A 147 -17.97 -12.42 26.59
C ARG A 147 -18.20 -11.44 27.73
N LEU A 148 -18.20 -10.15 27.41
CA LEU A 148 -18.40 -9.08 28.35
C LEU A 148 -19.84 -9.08 28.90
N LEU A 149 -20.85 -9.18 28.02
CA LEU A 149 -22.25 -9.32 28.41
C LEU A 149 -22.49 -10.55 29.30
N ARG A 150 -21.84 -11.68 28.99
CA ARG A 150 -21.95 -12.92 29.78
C ARG A 150 -21.35 -12.79 31.18
N SER A 151 -20.37 -11.91 31.37
CA SER A 151 -19.77 -11.64 32.67
C SER A 151 -20.66 -10.80 33.60
N HIS A 152 -21.80 -10.30 33.09
CA HIS A 152 -22.85 -9.58 33.83
C HIS A 152 -22.33 -8.48 34.78
N LYS A 153 -21.19 -7.86 34.44
CA LYS A 153 -20.67 -6.68 35.12
C LYS A 153 -21.36 -5.46 34.55
N GLU A 154 -21.94 -4.62 35.40
CA GLU A 154 -22.33 -3.27 34.96
C GLU A 154 -21.08 -2.51 34.57
N HIS A 155 -21.03 -2.03 33.32
CA HIS A 155 -19.92 -1.25 32.81
C HIS A 155 -20.20 0.23 33.00
N THR A 156 -20.21 0.66 34.26
CA THR A 156 -20.00 2.08 34.59
C THR A 156 -18.50 2.37 34.55
N ILE A 157 -18.12 3.63 34.34
CA ILE A 157 -16.71 4.06 34.20
C ILE A 157 -15.86 3.60 35.40
N ASP A 158 -16.47 3.52 36.59
CA ASP A 158 -15.83 3.14 37.85
C ASP A 158 -15.62 1.61 38.03
N HIS A 159 -16.25 0.76 37.21
CA HIS A 159 -16.19 -0.70 37.34
C HIS A 159 -15.42 -1.39 36.21
N MET A 160 -14.88 -0.63 35.27
CA MET A 160 -13.92 -1.13 34.28
C MET A 160 -12.54 -1.27 34.92
N ASP A 161 -12.05 -2.51 35.03
CA ASP A 161 -10.64 -2.74 35.31
C ASP A 161 -9.82 -2.46 34.04
N LEU A 162 -9.45 -1.18 33.84
CA LEU A 162 -8.65 -0.73 32.71
C LEU A 162 -7.27 -1.42 32.65
N THR A 163 -6.81 -1.97 33.78
CA THR A 163 -5.47 -2.56 33.90
C THR A 163 -5.44 -4.06 33.54
N ALA A 164 -6.57 -4.75 33.61
CA ALA A 164 -6.65 -6.18 33.31
C ALA A 164 -6.75 -6.53 31.81
N ASN A 165 -6.99 -5.55 30.92
CA ASN A 165 -7.11 -5.82 29.50
C ASN A 165 -5.73 -5.98 28.83
N LYS A 166 -5.30 -7.23 28.65
CA LYS A 166 -4.09 -7.55 27.89
C LYS A 166 -4.43 -7.79 26.41
N PRO A 167 -4.09 -6.86 25.49
CA PRO A 167 -4.40 -7.03 24.08
C PRO A 167 -3.64 -8.20 23.46
N ALA A 168 -4.18 -8.74 22.38
CA ALA A 168 -3.49 -9.79 21.62
C ALA A 168 -2.17 -9.24 21.05
N LYS A 169 -1.08 -10.01 21.20
CA LYS A 169 0.27 -9.61 20.73
C LYS A 169 0.31 -9.27 19.23
N GLN A 170 -0.55 -9.91 18.43
CA GLN A 170 -0.64 -9.63 16.98
C GLN A 170 -1.16 -8.22 16.69
N LEU A 171 -2.15 -7.74 17.47
CA LEU A 171 -2.68 -6.39 17.33
C LEU A 171 -1.65 -5.34 17.73
N VAL A 172 -0.90 -5.60 18.82
CA VAL A 172 0.22 -4.74 19.23
C VAL A 172 1.28 -4.65 18.14
N LYS A 173 1.64 -5.77 17.51
CA LYS A 173 2.58 -5.78 16.38
C LYS A 173 2.06 -5.00 15.18
N LYS A 174 0.78 -5.14 14.84
CA LYS A 174 0.15 -4.36 13.74
C LYS A 174 0.23 -2.87 14.04
N LEU A 175 -0.15 -2.45 15.24
CA LEU A 175 -0.06 -1.04 15.66
C LEU A 175 1.37 -0.49 15.54
N VAL A 176 2.37 -1.23 16.04
CA VAL A 176 3.78 -0.81 15.94
C VAL A 176 4.24 -0.70 14.49
N ALA A 177 3.82 -1.62 13.62
CA ALA A 177 4.11 -1.56 12.19
C ALA A 177 3.46 -0.32 11.54
N ASP A 178 2.18 -0.06 11.84
CA ASP A 178 1.44 1.09 11.32
C ASP A 178 2.09 2.42 11.76
N MET A 179 2.55 2.53 13.02
CA MET A 179 3.31 3.68 13.51
C MET A 179 4.64 3.86 12.77
N GLY A 180 5.39 2.77 12.56
CA GLY A 180 6.65 2.80 11.80
C GLY A 180 6.46 3.23 10.35
N ASP A 181 5.41 2.74 9.69
CA ASP A 181 5.05 3.12 8.33
C ASP A 181 4.63 4.59 8.23
N ALA A 182 3.88 5.10 9.22
CA ALA A 182 3.51 6.51 9.30
C ALA A 182 4.75 7.41 9.42
N ASP A 183 5.70 7.05 10.28
CA ASP A 183 6.96 7.77 10.44
C ASP A 183 7.83 7.71 9.18
N ALA A 184 7.95 6.55 8.54
CA ALA A 184 8.67 6.40 7.28
C ALA A 184 8.08 7.30 6.17
N ARG A 185 6.75 7.35 6.06
CA ARG A 185 6.05 8.25 5.12
C ARG A 185 6.34 9.72 5.43
N ARG A 186 6.38 10.11 6.71
CA ARG A 186 6.72 11.47 7.14
C ARG A 186 8.16 11.84 6.79
N MET A 187 9.11 10.94 7.04
CA MET A 187 10.52 11.15 6.73
C MET A 187 10.78 11.23 5.23
N LYS A 188 10.12 10.39 4.42
CA LYS A 188 10.21 10.45 2.95
C LYS A 188 9.73 11.80 2.40
N ARG A 189 8.61 12.33 2.90
CA ARG A 189 8.10 13.65 2.50
C ARG A 189 9.06 14.79 2.84
N ARG A 190 9.78 14.69 3.97
CA ARG A 190 10.81 15.67 4.34
C ARG A 190 12.03 15.60 3.43
N ARG A 191 12.47 14.40 3.06
CA ARG A 191 13.65 14.23 2.19
C ARG A 191 13.43 14.82 0.80
N ASN A 192 12.30 14.50 0.15
CA ASN A 192 12.01 14.97 -1.20
C ASN A 192 11.95 16.50 -1.31
N LYS A 193 11.60 17.19 -0.21
CA LYS A 193 11.51 18.65 -0.19
C LYS A 193 12.87 19.35 -0.33
N ASN A 194 13.97 18.70 0.09
CA ASN A 194 15.30 19.32 0.09
C ASN A 194 15.98 19.31 -1.30
N GLU A 195 15.45 18.56 -2.26
CA GLU A 195 16.04 18.40 -3.60
C GLU A 195 15.57 19.46 -4.60
N GLU A 196 14.51 20.22 -4.29
CA GLU A 196 13.85 21.16 -5.21
C GLU A 196 14.22 22.65 -5.00
N ASP A 197 15.19 22.96 -4.13
CA ASP A 197 15.46 24.36 -3.74
C ASP A 197 16.45 25.08 -4.65
N ASP A 198 15.95 26.07 -5.40
CA ASP A 198 16.62 26.94 -6.38
C ASP A 198 17.55 28.01 -5.77
N VAL A 199 18.07 27.80 -4.55
CA VAL A 199 18.93 28.78 -3.88
C VAL A 199 20.39 28.55 -4.27
N HIS A 200 20.88 29.34 -5.22
CA HIS A 200 22.23 29.19 -5.80
C HIS A 200 23.31 30.00 -5.06
N SER A 201 22.93 31.06 -4.32
CA SER A 201 23.88 31.94 -3.64
C SER A 201 23.94 31.66 -2.14
N TYR A 202 24.70 30.65 -1.72
CA TYR A 202 24.95 30.38 -0.29
C TYR A 202 26.39 29.91 -0.03
N ILE A 203 26.91 30.20 1.16
CA ILE A 203 28.26 29.79 1.60
C ILE A 203 28.21 28.57 2.52
N ASN A 204 27.16 28.43 3.34
CA ASN A 204 26.94 27.29 4.22
C ASN A 204 25.47 26.85 4.22
N ASP A 205 25.18 25.66 4.74
CA ASP A 205 23.80 25.14 4.75
C ASP A 205 22.85 26.02 5.55
N LYS A 206 23.29 26.62 6.66
CA LYS A 206 22.44 27.53 7.45
C LYS A 206 22.08 28.79 6.65
N ASN A 207 23.01 29.32 5.87
CA ASN A 207 22.86 30.45 4.96
C ASN A 207 21.91 30.07 3.81
N LYS A 208 22.01 28.83 3.27
CA LYS A 208 21.03 28.29 2.31
C LYS A 208 19.61 28.34 2.89
N HIS A 209 19.39 27.79 4.08
CA HIS A 209 18.07 27.78 4.74
C HIS A 209 17.56 29.19 5.03
N PHE A 210 18.46 30.13 5.35
CA PHE A 210 18.11 31.53 5.56
C PHE A 210 17.66 32.20 4.26
N ASN A 211 18.40 32.05 3.17
CA ASN A 211 18.05 32.60 1.87
C ASN A 211 16.76 31.96 1.31
N MET A 212 16.56 30.66 1.54
CA MET A 212 15.29 29.99 1.25
C MET A 212 14.12 30.61 2.02
N LYS A 213 14.31 30.93 3.31
CA LYS A 213 13.30 31.59 4.11
C LYS A 213 12.97 32.97 3.53
N LEU A 214 13.98 33.77 3.16
CA LEU A 214 13.78 35.07 2.53
C LEU A 214 13.01 34.95 1.21
N ASN A 215 13.39 34.03 0.33
CA ASN A 215 12.70 33.79 -0.94
C ASN A 215 11.23 33.42 -0.72
N ARG A 216 10.92 32.61 0.31
CA ARG A 216 9.54 32.27 0.63
C ARG A 216 8.71 33.49 1.05
N GLU A 217 9.28 34.38 1.84
CA GLU A 217 8.59 35.59 2.29
C GLU A 217 8.50 36.66 1.18
N ALA A 218 9.46 36.70 0.25
CA ALA A 218 9.46 37.62 -0.88
C ALA A 218 8.51 37.18 -2.01
N ASN A 219 8.47 35.89 -2.34
CA ASN A 219 7.62 35.32 -3.39
C ASN A 219 6.21 34.94 -2.89
N GLY A 220 6.00 34.92 -1.57
CA GLY A 220 4.73 34.52 -0.94
C GLY A 220 3.77 35.67 -0.63
N ARG A 221 4.07 36.89 -1.10
CA ARG A 221 3.14 38.02 -1.16
C ARG A 221 2.58 38.17 -2.56
#